data_AF-A0A507BEH6-F1
#
_entry.id   AF-A0A507BEH6-F1
#
_cell.length_a   1.000
_cell.length_b   1.000
_cell.length_c   1.000
_cell.angle_alpha   90.00
_cell.angle_beta   90.00
_cell.angle_gamma   90.00
#
_symmetry.space_group_name_H-M   'P 1'
#
loop_
_entity.id
_entity.type
_entity.pdbx_description
1 polymer ?
#
loop_
_entity_poly.entity_id
_entity_poly.type
_entity_poly.pdbx_seq_one_letter_code
_entity_poly.pdbx_strand_id
1 'polypeptide(L)'
;MQSNGEEPARIITKYRLSTDPLRNFDRTEERARQRYWSSSEMVNALVPQHEGMLPSVLLAMSTMAIIHAIVGYLGDPVGACRQWSGVDRAQKTRLLAHVYSVKNVYTGLIRAFAAYHITNPELYSLAQATFVGVLFLYGTELFIWKTTGPKECLIPFVQSAGVLLWMYIQRDYYLAGV
;
A
#
# COMPACT_ATOMS: atom_id res chain seq x y z
N MET A 1 51.86 42.04 56.22
CA MET A 1 52.11 41.01 55.18
C MET A 1 50.77 40.40 54.79
N GLN A 2 50.37 40.64 53.53
CA GLN A 2 49.35 39.98 52.67
C GLN A 2 47.95 39.63 53.22
N SER A 3 46.93 40.12 52.48
CA SER A 3 45.55 39.58 52.29
C SER A 3 44.56 40.75 52.26
N ASN A 4 43.69 41.02 51.27
CA ASN A 4 43.28 40.33 50.05
C ASN A 4 42.68 41.42 49.14
N GLY A 5 43.14 41.51 47.88
CA GLY A 5 42.42 42.22 46.84
C GLY A 5 41.38 41.26 46.26
N GLU A 6 40.10 41.50 46.53
CA GLU A 6 39.02 40.74 45.90
C GLU A 6 38.77 41.28 44.49
N GLU A 7 39.05 40.42 43.51
CA GLU A 7 38.89 40.62 42.08
C GLU A 7 37.44 40.31 41.65
N PRO A 8 36.67 41.27 41.12
CA PRO A 8 35.32 41.00 40.62
C PRO A 8 35.39 40.53 39.15
N ALA A 9 35.93 39.33 38.90
CA ALA A 9 36.05 38.76 37.55
C ALA A 9 35.37 37.39 37.38
N ARG A 10 34.31 37.10 38.15
CA ARG A 10 33.60 35.80 38.08
C ARG A 10 32.11 35.91 37.81
N ILE A 11 31.64 36.84 36.97
CA ILE A 11 30.26 36.79 36.46
C ILE A 11 30.17 37.20 34.99
N ILE A 12 31.10 36.79 34.11
CA ILE A 12 30.89 36.96 32.66
C ILE A 12 31.51 35.79 31.88
N THR A 13 31.07 34.57 32.13
CA THR A 13 31.44 33.44 31.25
C THR A 13 30.32 32.42 31.15
N LYS A 14 29.15 32.83 30.64
CA LYS A 14 28.13 31.87 30.19
C LYS A 14 27.35 32.24 28.94
N TYR A 15 27.81 33.28 28.22
CA TYR A 15 27.28 33.65 26.91
C TYR A 15 28.41 33.92 25.92
N ARG A 16 29.35 32.97 25.77
CA ARG A 16 30.12 32.90 24.52
C ARG A 16 29.16 32.32 23.48
N LEU A 17 28.32 33.18 22.90
CA LEU A 17 27.58 32.91 21.69
C LEU A 17 28.59 32.35 20.68
N SER A 18 28.47 31.05 20.40
CA SER A 18 29.23 30.37 19.37
C SER A 18 28.75 30.94 18.04
N THR A 19 29.37 32.03 17.61
CA THR A 19 29.17 32.68 16.30
C THR A 19 29.93 31.93 15.21
N ASP A 20 30.03 30.61 15.34
CA ASP A 20 30.68 29.79 14.32
C ASP A 20 29.67 29.60 13.19
N PRO A 21 29.83 30.28 12.03
CA PRO A 21 28.83 30.30 10.98
C PRO A 21 28.63 28.90 10.40
N LEU A 22 29.69 28.11 10.37
CA LEU A 22 29.70 26.73 9.86
C LEU A 22 28.83 25.82 10.72
N ARG A 23 28.92 25.95 12.05
CA ARG A 23 28.13 25.14 12.99
C ARG A 23 26.63 25.48 12.95
N ASN A 24 26.28 26.74 12.69
CA ASN A 24 24.88 27.14 12.54
C ASN A 24 24.32 26.72 11.17
N PHE A 25 25.15 26.75 10.13
CA PHE A 25 24.80 26.27 8.79
C PHE A 25 24.48 24.77 8.78
N ASP A 26 25.35 23.94 9.35
CA ASP A 26 25.11 22.49 9.49
C ASP A 26 23.81 22.19 10.23
N ARG A 27 23.54 22.91 11.33
CA ARG A 27 22.31 22.72 12.12
C ARG A 27 21.06 23.14 11.34
N THR A 28 21.15 24.11 10.44
CA THR A 28 20.03 24.49 9.56
C THR A 28 19.81 23.49 8.43
N GLU A 29 20.87 22.92 7.85
CA GLU A 29 20.76 21.86 6.85
C GLU A 29 20.23 20.55 7.44
N GLU A 30 20.69 20.16 8.63
CA GLU A 30 20.16 18.99 9.35
C GLU A 30 18.67 19.14 9.66
N ARG A 31 18.22 20.32 10.07
CA ARG A 31 16.80 20.62 10.30
C ARG A 31 16.00 20.64 8.99
N ALA A 32 16.59 21.08 7.89
CA ALA A 32 15.97 21.05 6.57
C ALA A 32 15.84 19.60 6.08
N ARG A 33 16.87 18.76 6.23
CA ARG A 33 16.80 17.31 5.95
C ARG A 33 15.80 16.57 6.83
N GLN A 34 15.74 16.88 8.13
CA GLN A 34 14.73 16.31 9.03
C GLN A 34 13.29 16.70 8.64
N ARG A 35 13.11 17.82 7.94
CA ARG A 35 11.80 18.32 7.53
C ARG A 35 11.40 17.91 6.11
N TYR A 36 12.38 17.70 5.23
CA TYR A 36 12.19 17.25 3.86
C TYR A 36 12.76 15.84 3.72
N TRP A 37 11.90 14.85 3.93
CA TRP A 37 12.14 13.50 3.46
C TRP A 37 12.48 13.54 1.97
N SER A 38 13.59 12.91 1.59
CA SER A 38 13.91 12.67 0.19
C SER A 38 12.79 11.83 -0.44
N SER A 39 12.43 12.09 -1.70
CA SER A 39 11.43 11.27 -2.42
C SER A 39 11.77 9.77 -2.38
N SER A 40 13.06 9.44 -2.33
CA SER A 40 13.54 8.06 -2.17
C SER A 40 13.21 7.44 -0.80
N GLU A 41 13.29 8.21 0.28
CA GLU A 41 12.95 7.76 1.63
C GLU A 41 11.45 7.54 1.78
N MET A 42 10.63 8.41 1.16
CA MET A 42 9.18 8.23 1.10
C MET A 42 8.81 6.94 0.36
N VAL A 43 9.44 6.67 -0.79
CA VAL A 43 9.22 5.44 -1.55
C VAL A 43 9.66 4.22 -0.77
N ASN A 44 10.82 4.27 -0.11
CA ASN A 44 11.31 3.16 0.72
C ASN A 44 10.40 2.91 1.93
N ALA A 45 9.79 3.94 2.51
CA ALA A 45 8.81 3.76 3.59
C ALA A 45 7.49 3.14 3.10
N LEU A 46 7.11 3.38 1.83
CA LEU A 46 5.87 2.87 1.24
C LEU A 46 6.00 1.47 0.67
N VAL A 47 7.17 1.08 0.15
CA VAL A 47 7.39 -0.22 -0.48
C VAL A 47 7.80 -1.27 0.57
N PRO A 48 7.21 -2.48 0.56
CA PRO A 48 7.59 -3.54 1.47
C PRO A 48 9.07 -3.91 1.30
N GLN A 49 9.80 -3.94 2.41
CA GLN A 49 11.25 -4.19 2.47
C GLN A 49 11.61 -5.69 2.49
N HIS A 50 10.75 -6.55 1.90
CA HIS A 50 10.93 -8.00 1.87
C HIS A 50 11.63 -8.44 0.58
N GLU A 51 12.39 -9.53 0.66
CA GLU A 51 13.06 -10.09 -0.50
C GLU A 51 12.05 -10.67 -1.51
N GLY A 52 12.27 -10.39 -2.79
CA GLY A 52 11.45 -10.88 -3.91
C GLY A 52 10.31 -9.93 -4.34
N MET A 53 9.77 -10.17 -5.53
CA MET A 53 8.84 -9.24 -6.19
C MET A 53 7.37 -9.40 -5.77
N LEU A 54 7.02 -10.49 -5.07
CA LEU A 54 5.62 -10.80 -4.73
C LEU A 54 4.96 -9.73 -3.83
N PRO A 55 5.61 -9.21 -2.77
CA PRO A 55 5.07 -8.14 -1.95
C PRO A 55 4.75 -6.87 -2.74
N SER A 56 5.65 -6.46 -3.64
CA SER A 56 5.46 -5.29 -4.50
C SER A 56 4.29 -5.47 -5.47
N VAL A 57 4.12 -6.67 -6.03
CA VAL A 57 2.98 -7.02 -6.87
C VAL A 57 1.67 -6.96 -6.06
N LEU A 58 1.65 -7.52 -4.84
CA LEU A 58 0.47 -7.44 -3.97
C LEU A 58 0.11 -5.99 -3.62
N LEU A 59 1.10 -5.15 -3.37
CA LEU A 59 0.87 -3.72 -3.12
C LEU A 59 0.31 -3.03 -4.36
N ALA A 60 0.84 -3.28 -5.54
CA ALA A 60 0.31 -2.73 -6.79
C ALA A 60 -1.16 -3.16 -7.03
N MET A 61 -1.48 -4.44 -6.79
CA MET A 61 -2.84 -4.97 -6.86
C MET A 61 -3.78 -4.32 -5.84
N SER A 62 -3.26 -4.01 -4.66
CA SER A 62 -3.99 -3.33 -3.60
C SER A 62 -4.33 -1.91 -3.98
N THR A 63 -3.36 -1.16 -4.48
CA THR A 63 -3.56 0.20 -5.00
C THR A 63 -4.60 0.23 -6.11
N MET A 64 -4.52 -0.69 -7.07
CA MET A 64 -5.52 -0.80 -8.14
C MET A 64 -6.92 -1.07 -7.59
N ALA A 65 -7.04 -1.94 -6.58
CA ALA A 65 -8.32 -2.23 -5.93
C ALA A 65 -8.89 -0.98 -5.22
N ILE A 66 -8.06 -0.21 -4.51
CA ILE A 66 -8.49 1.04 -3.88
C ILE A 66 -8.93 2.07 -4.94
N ILE A 67 -8.21 2.19 -6.05
CA ILE A 67 -8.62 3.05 -7.18
C ILE A 67 -10.00 2.62 -7.70
N HIS A 68 -10.21 1.32 -7.93
CA HIS A 68 -11.51 0.80 -8.35
C HIS A 68 -12.63 1.10 -7.35
N ALA A 69 -12.35 1.03 -6.04
CA ALA A 69 -13.31 1.40 -5.01
C ALA A 69 -13.65 2.90 -5.07
N ILE A 70 -12.66 3.77 -5.22
CA ILE A 70 -12.87 5.22 -5.35
C ILE A 70 -13.71 5.53 -6.59
N VAL A 71 -13.37 4.94 -7.73
CA VAL A 71 -14.14 5.09 -8.99
C VAL A 71 -15.58 4.61 -8.81
N GLY A 72 -15.81 3.52 -8.06
CA GLY A 72 -17.16 3.02 -7.86
C GLY A 72 -18.01 3.79 -6.85
N TYR A 73 -17.39 4.54 -5.92
CA TYR A 73 -18.11 5.46 -5.03
C TYR A 73 -18.35 6.83 -5.65
N LEU A 74 -17.37 7.38 -6.37
CA LEU A 74 -17.42 8.74 -6.90
C LEU A 74 -17.91 8.82 -8.34
N GLY A 75 -17.75 7.75 -9.12
CA GLY A 75 -18.02 7.72 -10.55
C GLY A 75 -19.43 7.26 -10.92
N ASP A 76 -19.67 7.23 -12.23
CA ASP A 76 -20.92 6.73 -12.79
C ASP A 76 -21.03 5.20 -12.64
N PRO A 77 -22.19 4.66 -12.20
CA PRO A 77 -22.37 3.22 -12.01
C PRO A 77 -22.14 2.40 -13.30
N VAL A 78 -22.32 2.97 -14.50
CA VAL A 78 -22.08 2.23 -15.75
C VAL A 78 -20.58 1.95 -15.94
N GLY A 79 -19.74 2.91 -15.59
CA GLY A 79 -18.28 2.78 -15.64
C GLY A 79 -17.74 1.84 -14.57
N ALA A 80 -18.18 2.02 -13.33
CA ALA A 80 -17.75 1.19 -12.19
C ALA A 80 -18.16 -0.28 -12.34
N CYS A 81 -19.35 -0.52 -12.90
CA CYS A 81 -19.89 -1.84 -13.18
C CYS A 81 -19.71 -2.25 -14.65
N ARG A 82 -18.69 -1.74 -15.35
CA ARG A 82 -18.49 -2.02 -16.79
C ARG A 82 -18.39 -3.52 -17.08
N GLN A 83 -17.72 -4.26 -16.22
CA GLN A 83 -17.52 -5.71 -16.33
C GLN A 83 -18.82 -6.52 -16.41
N TRP A 84 -19.90 -6.03 -15.80
CA TRP A 84 -21.23 -6.62 -15.88
C TRP A 84 -21.88 -6.23 -17.21
N SER A 85 -21.31 -6.70 -18.32
CA SER A 85 -21.74 -6.41 -19.71
C SER A 85 -22.36 -7.64 -20.41
N GLY A 86 -22.63 -8.72 -19.67
CA GLY A 86 -23.21 -9.95 -20.19
C GLY A 86 -24.65 -9.81 -20.68
N VAL A 87 -25.17 -10.91 -21.23
CA VAL A 87 -26.49 -10.97 -21.87
C VAL A 87 -27.59 -10.85 -20.81
N ASP A 88 -27.46 -11.57 -19.70
CA ASP A 88 -28.43 -11.62 -18.60
C ASP A 88 -28.11 -10.63 -17.48
N ARG A 89 -27.45 -9.51 -17.81
CA ARG A 89 -27.02 -8.52 -16.83
C ARG A 89 -28.22 -7.80 -16.19
N ALA A 90 -28.16 -7.63 -14.87
CA ALA A 90 -29.06 -6.74 -14.16
C ALA A 90 -28.75 -5.26 -14.46
N GLN A 91 -29.70 -4.38 -14.15
CA GLN A 91 -29.49 -2.94 -14.28
C GLN A 91 -28.35 -2.47 -13.36
N LYS A 92 -27.44 -1.67 -13.91
CA LYS A 92 -26.30 -1.11 -13.17
C LYS A 92 -26.79 0.02 -12.26
N THR A 93 -27.04 -0.29 -11.00
CA THR A 93 -27.49 0.69 -9.99
C THR A 93 -26.30 1.26 -9.21
N ARG A 94 -26.49 2.44 -8.59
CA ARG A 94 -25.49 3.02 -7.68
C ARG A 94 -25.22 2.11 -6.48
N LEU A 95 -26.24 1.42 -5.98
CA LEU A 95 -26.09 0.45 -4.91
C LEU A 95 -25.16 -0.70 -5.30
N LEU A 96 -25.32 -1.25 -6.51
CA LEU A 96 -24.43 -2.30 -7.02
C LEU A 96 -22.98 -1.80 -7.14
N ALA A 97 -22.79 -0.56 -7.62
CA ALA A 97 -21.47 0.06 -7.68
C ALA A 97 -20.84 0.21 -6.28
N HIS A 98 -21.61 0.63 -5.27
CA HIS A 98 -21.11 0.72 -3.89
C HIS A 98 -20.76 -0.65 -3.31
N VAL A 99 -21.63 -1.66 -3.44
CA VAL A 99 -21.34 -3.03 -2.95
C VAL A 99 -20.09 -3.60 -3.62
N TYR A 100 -19.96 -3.40 -4.94
CA TYR A 100 -18.77 -3.80 -5.67
C TYR A 100 -17.52 -3.01 -5.23
N SER A 101 -17.68 -1.75 -4.81
CA SER A 101 -16.58 -0.92 -4.29
C SER A 101 -16.10 -1.41 -2.93
N VAL A 102 -17.03 -1.71 -2.00
CA VAL A 102 -16.68 -2.33 -0.70
C VAL A 102 -15.84 -3.58 -0.96
N LYS A 103 -16.19 -4.37 -1.98
CA LYS A 103 -15.40 -5.53 -2.41
C LYS A 103 -13.95 -5.25 -2.74
N ASN A 104 -13.70 -4.17 -3.45
CA ASN A 104 -12.34 -3.80 -3.79
C ASN A 104 -11.61 -3.18 -2.58
N VAL A 105 -12.31 -2.54 -1.64
CA VAL A 105 -11.71 -2.08 -0.38
C VAL A 105 -11.18 -3.25 0.46
N TYR A 106 -12.00 -4.23 0.82
CA TYR A 106 -11.53 -5.31 1.70
C TYR A 106 -10.47 -6.19 1.02
N THR A 107 -10.64 -6.51 -0.27
CA THR A 107 -9.61 -7.27 -1.00
C THR A 107 -8.30 -6.49 -1.13
N GLY A 108 -8.35 -5.17 -1.35
CA GLY A 108 -7.18 -4.31 -1.39
C GLY A 108 -6.47 -4.22 -0.03
N LEU A 109 -7.21 -4.02 1.06
CA LEU A 109 -6.64 -3.96 2.40
C LEU A 109 -5.95 -5.26 2.79
N ILE A 110 -6.61 -6.41 2.61
CA ILE A 110 -6.02 -7.73 2.92
C ILE A 110 -4.70 -7.94 2.17
N ARG A 111 -4.67 -7.61 0.87
CA ARG A 111 -3.48 -7.75 0.03
C ARG A 111 -2.37 -6.79 0.44
N ALA A 112 -2.71 -5.57 0.86
CA ALA A 112 -1.74 -4.59 1.37
C ALA A 112 -1.13 -5.08 2.69
N PHE A 113 -1.96 -5.55 3.63
CA PHE A 113 -1.48 -6.12 4.89
C PHE A 113 -0.57 -7.33 4.67
N ALA A 114 -0.95 -8.22 3.77
CA ALA A 114 -0.12 -9.36 3.37
C ALA A 114 1.17 -8.93 2.66
N ALA A 115 1.19 -7.83 1.90
CA ALA A 115 2.40 -7.31 1.28
C ALA A 115 3.44 -6.88 2.33
N TYR A 116 3.03 -6.21 3.40
CA TYR A 116 3.94 -5.81 4.48
C TYR A 116 4.34 -6.97 5.41
N HIS A 117 3.50 -8.00 5.53
CA HIS A 117 3.69 -9.14 6.43
C HIS A 117 3.63 -10.47 5.68
N ILE A 118 4.40 -10.59 4.59
CA ILE A 118 4.31 -11.75 3.68
C ILE A 118 4.76 -13.07 4.32
N THR A 119 5.58 -13.00 5.37
CA THR A 119 6.06 -14.14 6.15
C THR A 119 5.00 -14.71 7.10
N ASN A 120 3.89 -14.00 7.34
CA ASN A 120 2.81 -14.50 8.17
C ASN A 120 1.94 -15.48 7.36
N PRO A 121 1.87 -16.77 7.75
CA PRO A 121 1.15 -17.80 6.99
C PRO A 121 -0.37 -17.55 6.91
N GLU A 122 -0.96 -16.92 7.92
CA GLU A 122 -2.39 -16.62 7.95
C GLU A 122 -2.74 -15.51 6.95
N LEU A 123 -1.96 -14.42 6.96
CA LEU A 123 -2.15 -13.31 6.01
C LEU A 123 -1.85 -13.74 4.57
N TYR A 124 -0.84 -14.61 4.38
CA TYR A 124 -0.53 -15.19 3.08
C TYR A 124 -1.72 -15.99 2.52
N SER A 125 -2.28 -16.88 3.33
CA SER A 125 -3.44 -17.71 2.96
C SER A 125 -4.69 -16.86 2.75
N LEU A 126 -4.88 -15.81 3.54
CA LEU A 126 -5.99 -14.88 3.38
C LEU A 126 -5.88 -14.08 2.08
N ALA A 127 -4.67 -13.62 1.73
CA ALA A 127 -4.42 -12.97 0.46
C ALA A 127 -4.68 -13.91 -0.72
N GLN A 128 -4.23 -15.17 -0.66
CA GLN A 128 -4.59 -16.20 -1.65
C GLN A 128 -6.11 -16.36 -1.77
N ALA A 129 -6.83 -16.44 -0.65
CA ALA A 129 -8.28 -16.55 -0.64
C ALA A 129 -8.97 -15.37 -1.34
N THR A 130 -8.42 -14.16 -1.28
CA THR A 130 -8.96 -13.03 -2.06
C THR A 130 -8.86 -13.25 -3.57
N PHE A 131 -7.80 -13.88 -4.07
CA PHE A 131 -7.66 -14.21 -5.49
C PHE A 131 -8.58 -15.35 -5.90
N VAL A 132 -8.72 -16.38 -5.04
CA VAL A 132 -9.72 -17.45 -5.23
C VAL A 132 -11.13 -16.87 -5.31
N GLY A 133 -11.50 -15.95 -4.40
CA GLY A 133 -12.80 -15.30 -4.43
C GLY A 133 -13.06 -14.49 -5.69
N VAL A 134 -12.03 -13.85 -6.26
CA VAL A 134 -12.14 -13.15 -7.54
C VAL A 134 -12.34 -14.13 -8.70
N LEU A 135 -11.57 -15.23 -8.74
CA LEU A 135 -11.75 -16.28 -9.75
C LEU A 135 -13.13 -16.93 -9.65
N PHE A 136 -13.61 -17.18 -8.43
CA PHE A 136 -14.94 -17.71 -8.18
C PHE A 136 -16.01 -16.77 -8.70
N LEU A 137 -15.99 -15.49 -8.29
CA LEU A 137 -16.96 -14.48 -8.72
C LEU A 137 -17.02 -14.36 -10.25
N TYR A 138 -15.89 -14.13 -10.91
CA TYR A 138 -15.88 -13.97 -12.36
C TYR A 138 -16.14 -15.28 -13.10
N GLY A 139 -15.70 -16.42 -12.56
CA GLY A 139 -15.96 -17.73 -13.13
C GLY A 139 -17.45 -18.09 -13.11
N THR A 140 -18.12 -17.94 -11.97
CA THR A 140 -19.55 -18.24 -11.87
C THR A 140 -20.40 -17.24 -12.67
N GLU A 141 -20.05 -15.95 -12.63
CA GLU A 141 -20.75 -14.93 -13.41
C GLU A 141 -20.55 -15.05 -14.93
N LEU A 142 -19.46 -15.68 -15.38
CA LEU A 142 -19.21 -15.95 -16.80
C LEU A 142 -19.86 -17.26 -17.25
N PHE A 143 -19.67 -18.37 -16.52
CA PHE A 143 -20.07 -19.71 -16.96
C PHE A 143 -21.51 -20.08 -16.57
N ILE A 144 -21.99 -19.61 -15.41
CA ILE A 144 -23.31 -20.00 -14.88
C ILE A 144 -24.33 -18.92 -15.19
N TRP A 145 -24.12 -17.70 -14.70
CA TRP A 145 -25.11 -16.63 -14.77
C TRP A 145 -24.99 -15.74 -16.00
N LYS A 146 -23.88 -15.80 -16.73
CA LYS A 146 -23.64 -15.05 -18.00
C LYS A 146 -23.90 -13.54 -17.88
N THR A 147 -23.67 -12.96 -16.70
CA THR A 147 -23.87 -11.52 -16.43
C THR A 147 -22.63 -10.69 -16.76
N THR A 148 -21.47 -11.34 -16.87
CA THR A 148 -20.18 -10.70 -17.20
C THR A 148 -19.86 -10.88 -18.67
N GLY A 149 -19.31 -9.84 -19.31
CA GLY A 149 -18.79 -9.96 -20.67
C GLY A 149 -17.47 -10.74 -20.71
N PRO A 150 -17.27 -11.65 -21.68
CA PRO A 150 -16.07 -12.47 -21.75
C PRO A 150 -14.79 -11.65 -21.95
N LYS A 151 -14.87 -10.49 -22.63
CA LYS A 151 -13.72 -9.62 -22.88
C LYS A 151 -13.27 -8.90 -21.60
N GLU A 152 -14.24 -8.41 -20.83
CA GLU A 152 -14.02 -7.66 -19.60
C GLU A 152 -13.60 -8.58 -18.45
N CYS A 153 -14.04 -9.83 -18.47
CA CYS A 153 -13.68 -10.86 -17.50
C CYS A 153 -12.23 -11.38 -17.66
N LEU A 154 -11.70 -11.38 -18.89
CA LEU A 154 -10.43 -12.06 -19.20
C LEU A 154 -9.25 -11.48 -18.41
N ILE A 155 -9.16 -10.15 -18.34
CA ILE A 155 -8.08 -9.45 -17.63
C ILE A 155 -8.06 -9.80 -16.13
N PRO A 156 -9.15 -9.57 -15.36
CA PRO A 156 -9.15 -9.89 -13.93
C PRO A 156 -8.99 -11.40 -13.66
N PHE A 157 -9.47 -12.25 -14.56
CA PHE A 157 -9.33 -13.70 -14.44
C PHE A 157 -7.87 -14.14 -14.60
N VAL A 158 -7.20 -13.75 -15.69
CA VAL A 158 -5.79 -14.09 -15.95
C VAL A 158 -4.88 -13.48 -14.89
N GLN A 159 -5.12 -12.24 -14.52
CA GLN A 159 -4.34 -11.56 -13.49
C GLN A 159 -4.47 -12.23 -12.13
N SER A 160 -5.68 -12.63 -11.73
CA SER A 160 -5.89 -13.32 -10.45
C SER A 160 -5.34 -14.75 -10.47
N ALA A 161 -5.50 -15.48 -11.57
CA ALA A 161 -4.95 -16.83 -11.73
C ALA A 161 -3.42 -16.82 -11.72
N GLY A 162 -2.79 -15.89 -12.44
CA GLY A 162 -1.35 -15.76 -12.52
C GLY A 162 -0.72 -15.43 -11.16
N VAL A 163 -1.27 -14.45 -10.44
CA VAL A 163 -0.77 -14.10 -9.11
C VAL A 163 -1.02 -15.22 -8.10
N LEU A 164 -2.20 -15.87 -8.13
CA LEU A 164 -2.49 -17.00 -7.25
C LEU A 164 -1.52 -18.17 -7.48
N LEU A 165 -1.25 -18.51 -8.74
CA LEU A 165 -0.28 -19.55 -9.10
C LEU A 165 1.12 -19.18 -8.62
N TRP A 166 1.52 -17.91 -8.77
CA TRP A 166 2.80 -17.42 -8.26
C TRP A 166 2.88 -17.52 -6.73
N MET A 167 1.83 -17.10 -6.02
CA MET A 167 1.74 -17.29 -4.57
C MET A 167 1.76 -18.77 -4.17
N TYR A 168 1.27 -19.67 -5.01
CA TYR A 168 1.34 -21.09 -4.71
C TYR A 168 2.77 -21.62 -4.83
N ILE A 169 3.48 -21.27 -5.91
CA ILE A 169 4.85 -21.72 -6.18
C ILE A 169 5.85 -21.13 -5.18
N GLN A 170 5.69 -19.86 -4.79
CA GLN A 170 6.60 -19.17 -3.87
C GLN A 170 6.22 -19.33 -2.40
N ARG A 171 5.22 -20.16 -2.09
CA ARG A 171 4.72 -20.34 -0.72
C ARG A 171 5.85 -20.75 0.22
N ASP A 172 6.63 -21.74 -0.15
CA ASP A 172 7.71 -22.24 0.71
C ASP A 172 8.84 -21.23 0.84
N TYR A 173 9.16 -20.46 -0.21
CA TYR A 173 10.17 -19.39 -0.14
C TYR A 173 9.83 -18.33 0.92
N TYR A 174 8.57 -17.88 0.94
CA TYR A 174 8.12 -16.83 1.86
C TYR A 174 7.79 -17.33 3.27
N LEU A 175 7.45 -18.61 3.42
CA LEU A 175 7.08 -19.20 4.71
C LEU A 175 8.20 -20.03 5.37
N ALA A 176 9.29 -20.37 4.67
CA ALA A 176 10.42 -21.12 5.24
C ALA A 176 11.29 -20.31 6.21
N GLY A 177 11.12 -18.99 6.27
CA GLY A 177 11.82 -18.10 7.20
C GLY A 177 11.16 -17.97 8.59
N VAL A 178 10.20 -18.85 8.91
CA VAL A 178 9.49 -18.92 10.20
C VAL A 178 9.93 -20.14 11.00
#